data_AF-S4P4B8-F1
#
_entry.id   AF-S4P4B8-F1
#
_cell.length_a   1.000
_cell.length_b   1.000
_cell.length_c   1.000
_cell.angle_alpha   90.00
_cell.angle_beta   90.00
_cell.angle_gamma   90.00
#
_symmetry.space_group_name_H-M   'P 1'
#
loop_
_entity.id
_entity.type
_entity.pdbx_description
1 polymer ?
#
loop_
_entity_poly.entity_id
_entity_poly.type
_entity_poly.pdbx_seq_one_letter_code
_entity_poly.pdbx_strand_id
1 'polypeptide(L)'
;MTMMKKTKHCSSGWWVVLLTATLAVGAIADAGVGLFNARLKQIVTSSTLKWANLRKEAMENYVVGAESQQGPIYLCRTRHEGDMLLGQLRPDYTSCAVSGSKSYDIFEVLENIENASLIIWSSWYKFNSKPSGGVVVESSVDSVFIGRIKADMGFSHNIGRIIYESTVGHLITFDEQNTELEENSGEILLEIEPVKYKLENVELDLATQHERQMDPQIYEERILRNDDDVA
;
A
#
# COMPACT_ATOMS: atom_id res chain seq x y z
N MET A 1 24.28 13.89 73.11
CA MET A 1 22.89 13.61 72.71
C MET A 1 22.85 13.70 71.19
N THR A 2 23.07 12.58 70.53
CA THR A 2 23.43 12.51 69.11
C THR A 2 22.22 11.99 68.34
N MET A 3 21.66 12.81 67.45
CA MET A 3 20.47 12.47 66.67
C MET A 3 20.89 11.78 65.36
N MET A 4 20.46 10.52 65.18
CA MET A 4 20.62 9.77 63.92
C MET A 4 19.72 10.34 62.82
N LYS A 5 20.29 10.62 61.65
CA LYS A 5 19.56 10.99 60.43
C LYS A 5 19.29 9.72 59.61
N LYS A 6 18.01 9.33 59.45
CA LYS A 6 17.58 8.25 58.54
C LYS A 6 17.41 8.81 57.13
N THR A 7 18.20 8.33 56.19
CA THR A 7 17.95 8.48 54.75
C THR A 7 17.06 7.33 54.28
N LYS A 8 15.87 7.64 53.76
CA LYS A 8 15.03 6.67 53.03
C LYS A 8 15.37 6.78 51.54
N HIS A 9 15.93 5.71 50.98
CA HIS A 9 15.98 5.50 49.54
C HIS A 9 14.56 5.15 49.06
N CYS A 10 13.98 5.98 48.19
CA CYS A 10 12.81 5.62 47.41
C CYS A 10 13.30 5.26 46.00
N SER A 11 13.42 3.96 45.72
CA SER A 11 13.78 3.47 44.38
C SER A 11 12.61 3.67 43.42
N SER A 12 12.86 4.44 42.36
CA SER A 12 11.92 4.77 41.30
C SER A 12 11.60 3.55 40.42
N GLY A 13 10.41 2.98 40.57
CA GLY A 13 9.86 1.95 39.67
C GLY A 13 8.92 2.50 38.59
N TRP A 14 8.82 3.83 38.44
CA TRP A 14 7.76 4.43 37.62
C TRP A 14 8.09 4.50 36.12
N TRP A 15 9.37 4.46 35.76
CA TRP A 15 9.81 4.51 34.37
C TRP A 15 9.49 3.22 33.59
N VAL A 16 9.45 2.07 34.27
CA VAL A 16 9.18 0.77 33.62
C VAL A 16 7.74 0.67 33.13
N VAL A 17 6.77 1.25 33.88
CA VAL A 17 5.35 1.21 33.52
C VAL A 17 5.04 2.09 32.29
N LEU A 18 5.72 3.23 32.17
CA LEU A 18 5.57 4.13 31.03
C LEU A 18 6.12 3.52 29.73
N LEU A 19 7.22 2.77 29.81
CA LEU A 19 7.85 2.13 28.64
C LEU A 19 7.03 0.92 28.13
N THR A 20 6.35 0.19 29.02
CA THR A 20 5.43 -0.88 28.63
C THR A 20 4.09 -0.37 28.06
N ALA A 21 3.63 0.82 28.49
CA ALA A 21 2.37 1.40 28.01
C ALA A 21 2.50 2.03 26.61
N THR A 22 3.67 2.57 26.24
CA THR A 22 3.88 3.18 24.91
C THR A 22 4.11 2.16 23.79
N LEU A 23 4.51 0.92 24.11
CA LEU A 23 4.67 -0.17 23.14
C LEU A 23 3.37 -0.96 22.88
N ALA A 24 2.30 -0.66 23.63
CA ALA A 24 0.98 -1.26 23.45
C ALA A 24 0.05 -0.40 22.57
N VAL A 25 0.60 0.54 21.78
CA VAL A 25 -0.11 0.99 20.57
C VAL A 25 -0.08 -0.22 19.66
N GLY A 26 -1.19 -0.97 19.64
CA GLY A 26 -1.35 -2.11 18.76
C GLY A 26 -0.90 -1.70 17.38
N ALA A 27 0.17 -2.32 16.90
CA ALA A 27 0.46 -2.32 15.48
C ALA A 27 -0.85 -2.75 14.83
N ILE A 28 -1.48 -1.87 14.06
CA ILE A 28 -2.52 -2.24 13.10
C ILE A 28 -1.77 -3.04 12.04
N ALA A 29 -1.43 -4.26 12.43
CA ALA A 29 -0.58 -5.18 11.72
C ALA A 29 -1.47 -5.83 10.69
N ASP A 30 -1.63 -5.15 9.56
CA ASP A 30 -1.50 -5.71 8.21
C ASP A 30 -2.14 -4.79 7.16
N ALA A 31 -1.88 -3.48 7.22
CA ALA A 31 -2.31 -2.54 6.17
C ALA A 31 -1.51 -2.70 4.87
N GLY A 32 -0.42 -3.47 4.88
CA GLY A 32 0.42 -3.70 3.72
C GLY A 32 -0.29 -4.58 2.69
N VAL A 33 -0.13 -4.25 1.42
CA VAL A 33 -0.61 -5.11 0.32
C VAL A 33 0.51 -6.08 -0.05
N GLY A 34 0.18 -7.36 -0.17
CA GLY A 34 1.12 -8.37 -0.61
C GLY A 34 1.21 -8.45 -2.13
N LEU A 35 2.42 -8.69 -2.64
CA LEU A 35 2.73 -8.95 -4.03
C LEU A 35 3.45 -10.28 -4.15
N PHE A 36 3.09 -11.10 -5.12
CA PHE A 36 3.84 -12.33 -5.40
C PHE A 36 5.13 -12.04 -6.15
N ASN A 37 6.26 -12.52 -5.65
CA ASN A 37 7.54 -12.48 -6.35
C ASN A 37 7.83 -13.84 -6.98
N ALA A 38 7.72 -13.94 -8.30
CA ALA A 38 7.89 -15.23 -9.01
C ALA A 38 9.33 -15.77 -8.94
N ARG A 39 10.35 -14.92 -8.76
CA ARG A 39 11.75 -15.36 -8.65
C ARG A 39 12.03 -15.99 -7.29
N LEU A 40 11.53 -15.35 -6.22
CA LEU A 40 11.73 -15.80 -4.85
C LEU A 40 10.67 -16.80 -4.38
N LYS A 41 9.56 -16.94 -5.12
CA LYS A 41 8.39 -17.77 -4.78
C LYS A 41 7.80 -17.43 -3.41
N GLN A 42 7.76 -16.15 -3.08
CA GLN A 42 7.25 -15.65 -1.80
C GLN A 42 6.41 -14.38 -2.00
N ILE A 43 5.59 -14.06 -1.00
CA ILE A 43 4.89 -12.78 -0.93
C ILE A 43 5.84 -11.72 -0.38
N VAL A 44 5.88 -10.56 -1.01
CA VAL A 44 6.61 -9.37 -0.58
C VAL A 44 5.62 -8.23 -0.39
N THR A 45 5.89 -7.32 0.53
CA THR A 45 4.99 -6.18 0.77
C THR A 45 5.22 -5.10 -0.28
N SER A 46 4.14 -4.60 -0.88
CA SER A 46 4.16 -3.41 -1.74
C SER A 46 4.56 -2.18 -0.94
N SER A 47 5.31 -1.28 -1.57
CA SER A 47 5.65 0.02 -0.99
C SER A 47 4.65 1.13 -1.35
N THR A 48 3.80 0.87 -2.34
CA THR A 48 2.95 1.86 -3.01
C THR A 48 1.46 1.52 -2.96
N LEU A 49 1.11 0.27 -2.58
CA LEU A 49 -0.27 -0.14 -2.32
C LEU A 49 -0.50 -0.39 -0.82
N LYS A 50 -1.66 0.03 -0.32
CA LYS A 50 -2.10 -0.29 1.04
C LYS A 50 -3.59 -0.58 1.11
N TRP A 51 -3.97 -1.33 2.13
CA TRP A 51 -5.35 -1.45 2.56
C TRP A 51 -5.66 -0.36 3.57
N ALA A 52 -6.67 0.45 3.27
CA ALA A 52 -7.02 1.62 4.08
C ALA A 52 -8.51 1.64 4.39
N ASN A 53 -8.88 2.25 5.51
CA ASN A 53 -10.28 2.55 5.79
C ASN A 53 -10.84 3.51 4.75
N LEU A 54 -12.14 3.37 4.47
CA LEU A 54 -12.85 4.23 3.53
C LEU A 54 -12.77 5.71 3.98
N ARG A 55 -12.24 6.56 3.10
CA ARG A 55 -12.09 8.00 3.25
C ARG A 55 -12.50 8.67 1.94
N LYS A 56 -13.55 9.49 1.99
CA LYS A 56 -14.11 10.15 0.79
C LYS A 56 -13.08 11.03 0.07
N GLU A 57 -12.16 11.62 0.81
CA GLU A 57 -11.08 12.47 0.28
C GLU A 57 -10.04 11.68 -0.54
N ALA A 58 -9.91 10.38 -0.29
CA ALA A 58 -8.91 9.52 -0.94
C ALA A 58 -9.50 8.69 -2.10
N MET A 59 -10.74 8.96 -2.53
CA MET A 59 -11.43 8.15 -3.55
C MET A 59 -10.71 8.14 -4.90
N GLU A 60 -10.02 9.22 -5.26
CA GLU A 60 -9.20 9.31 -6.48
C GLU A 60 -7.98 8.39 -6.48
N ASN A 61 -7.56 7.91 -5.30
CA ASN A 61 -6.43 7.01 -5.13
C ASN A 61 -6.86 5.54 -5.00
N TYR A 62 -8.16 5.25 -4.98
CA TYR A 62 -8.63 3.87 -4.86
C TYR A 62 -8.54 3.11 -6.18
N VAL A 63 -8.18 1.84 -6.07
CA VAL A 63 -8.01 0.98 -7.23
C VAL A 63 -9.40 0.56 -7.75
N VAL A 64 -9.71 1.00 -8.97
CA VAL A 64 -10.95 0.65 -9.67
C VAL A 64 -10.86 -0.79 -10.17
N GLY A 65 -11.72 -1.65 -9.64
CA GLY A 65 -11.85 -3.04 -10.07
C GLY A 65 -12.75 -3.19 -11.29
N ALA A 66 -13.84 -2.43 -11.32
CA ALA A 66 -14.82 -2.44 -12.39
C ALA A 66 -15.56 -1.09 -12.43
N GLU A 67 -16.21 -0.82 -13.55
CA GLU A 67 -17.16 0.28 -13.74
C GLU A 67 -18.61 -0.21 -13.72
N SER A 68 -19.52 0.62 -13.22
CA SER A 68 -20.99 0.46 -13.31
C SER A 68 -21.63 1.70 -13.91
N GLN A 69 -22.95 1.68 -14.17
CA GLN A 69 -23.66 2.86 -14.67
C GLN A 69 -23.71 4.03 -13.66
N GLN A 70 -23.55 3.73 -12.37
CA GLN A 70 -23.66 4.71 -11.28
C GLN A 70 -22.30 5.25 -10.83
N GLY A 71 -21.20 4.65 -11.29
CA GLY A 71 -19.84 5.02 -10.92
C GLY A 71 -18.89 3.82 -10.80
N PRO A 72 -17.65 4.08 -10.38
CA PRO A 72 -16.63 3.06 -10.22
C PRO A 72 -16.94 2.12 -9.05
N ILE A 73 -16.53 0.87 -9.21
CA ILE A 73 -16.54 -0.18 -8.19
C ILE A 73 -15.10 -0.38 -7.74
N TYR A 74 -14.84 -0.13 -6.47
CA TYR A 74 -13.51 -0.26 -5.88
C TYR A 74 -13.32 -1.64 -5.26
N LEU A 75 -12.05 -2.05 -5.14
CA LEU A 75 -11.67 -3.29 -4.49
C LEU A 75 -11.67 -3.10 -2.97
N CYS A 76 -12.45 -3.91 -2.25
CA CYS A 76 -12.45 -3.91 -0.79
C CYS A 76 -12.14 -5.31 -0.26
N ARG A 77 -11.71 -5.38 1.00
CA ARG A 77 -11.57 -6.64 1.72
C ARG A 77 -12.16 -6.53 3.12
N THR A 78 -12.61 -7.66 3.65
CA THR A 78 -13.19 -7.73 5.01
C THR A 78 -12.79 -9.04 5.67
N ARG A 79 -12.77 -9.05 7.00
CA ARG A 79 -12.44 -10.26 7.78
C ARG A 79 -13.72 -10.98 8.19
N HIS A 80 -13.84 -12.25 7.80
CA HIS A 80 -14.95 -13.10 8.20
C HIS A 80 -14.43 -14.43 8.74
N GLU A 81 -14.77 -14.77 9.98
CA GLU A 81 -14.39 -16.04 10.63
C GLU A 81 -12.89 -16.34 10.67
N GLY A 82 -12.05 -15.31 10.52
CA GLY A 82 -10.59 -15.40 10.51
C GLY A 82 -9.97 -15.21 9.14
N ASP A 83 -10.74 -15.41 8.07
CA ASP A 83 -10.28 -15.28 6.68
C ASP A 83 -10.48 -13.87 6.14
N MET A 84 -9.56 -13.41 5.30
CA MET A 84 -9.72 -12.17 4.54
C MET A 84 -10.42 -12.43 3.21
N LEU A 85 -11.63 -11.89 3.08
CA LEU A 85 -12.46 -12.02 1.89
C LEU A 85 -12.32 -10.77 1.01
N LEU A 86 -12.09 -10.99 -0.28
CA LEU A 86 -12.18 -9.95 -1.30
C LEU A 86 -13.65 -9.65 -1.61
N GLY A 87 -13.96 -8.37 -1.76
CA GLY A 87 -15.27 -7.88 -2.13
C GLY A 87 -15.22 -6.68 -3.07
N GLN A 88 -16.40 -6.14 -3.29
CA GLN A 88 -16.68 -5.00 -4.16
C GLN A 88 -17.29 -3.88 -3.33
N LEU A 89 -16.69 -2.70 -3.40
CA LEU A 89 -17.28 -1.48 -2.86
C LEU A 89 -18.06 -0.80 -3.99
N ARG A 90 -19.38 -0.97 -3.96
CA ARG A 90 -20.31 -0.45 -4.98
C ARG A 90 -20.53 1.07 -4.80
N PRO A 91 -21.15 1.76 -5.79
CA PRO A 91 -21.28 3.23 -5.78
C PRO A 91 -22.13 3.85 -4.67
N ASP A 92 -22.77 3.03 -3.82
CA ASP A 92 -23.37 3.49 -2.57
C ASP A 92 -22.32 3.79 -1.49
N TYR A 93 -21.11 3.23 -1.65
CA TYR A 93 -19.92 3.41 -0.80
C TYR A 93 -20.21 3.21 0.70
N THR A 94 -21.14 2.31 1.04
CA THR A 94 -21.54 2.08 2.44
C THR A 94 -20.99 0.77 3.00
N SER A 95 -20.88 -0.26 2.16
CA SER A 95 -20.53 -1.61 2.60
C SER A 95 -19.72 -2.35 1.54
N CYS A 96 -18.92 -3.31 1.97
CA CYS A 96 -18.15 -4.20 1.11
C CYS A 96 -18.98 -5.44 0.79
N ALA A 97 -19.47 -5.54 -0.44
CA ALA A 97 -20.23 -6.69 -0.91
C ALA A 97 -19.27 -7.85 -1.20
N VAL A 98 -19.50 -9.01 -0.61
CA VAL A 98 -18.74 -10.24 -0.91
C VAL A 98 -19.67 -11.27 -1.53
N SER A 99 -19.09 -12.31 -2.11
CA SER A 99 -19.86 -13.39 -2.71
C SER A 99 -20.79 -14.09 -1.69
N GLY A 100 -21.92 -14.63 -2.17
CA GLY A 100 -22.87 -15.34 -1.31
C GLY A 100 -23.81 -14.44 -0.49
N SER A 101 -24.15 -13.27 -1.04
CA SER A 101 -25.15 -12.32 -0.49
C SER A 101 -24.82 -11.71 0.87
N LYS A 102 -23.56 -11.75 1.30
CA LYS A 102 -23.12 -11.07 2.52
C LYS A 102 -22.54 -9.69 2.18
N SER A 103 -22.83 -8.71 3.01
CA SER A 103 -22.19 -7.39 2.96
C SER A 103 -21.70 -7.01 4.34
N TYR A 104 -20.58 -6.30 4.41
CA TYR A 104 -19.92 -5.93 5.65
C TYR A 104 -19.69 -4.43 5.73
N ASP A 105 -20.01 -3.83 6.88
CA ASP A 105 -19.78 -2.41 7.15
C ASP A 105 -18.34 -2.12 7.61
N ILE A 106 -17.64 -3.14 8.10
CA ILE A 106 -16.24 -3.05 8.51
C ILE A 106 -15.39 -3.69 7.41
N PHE A 107 -14.66 -2.85 6.69
CA PHE A 107 -13.85 -3.25 5.55
C PHE A 107 -12.72 -2.26 5.30
N GLU A 108 -11.77 -2.70 4.49
CA GLU A 108 -10.67 -1.89 3.98
C GLU A 108 -10.79 -1.82 2.45
N VAL A 109 -10.28 -0.74 1.86
CA VAL A 109 -10.28 -0.47 0.42
C VAL A 109 -8.84 -0.44 -0.07
N LEU A 110 -8.60 -0.97 -1.26
CA LEU A 110 -7.28 -0.95 -1.88
C LEU A 110 -6.95 0.46 -2.38
N GLU A 111 -5.92 1.08 -1.81
CA GLU A 111 -5.46 2.43 -2.13
C GLU A 111 -4.09 2.36 -2.80
N ASN A 112 -3.99 2.98 -3.98
CA ASN A 112 -2.73 3.31 -4.64
C ASN A 112 -2.23 4.64 -4.06
N ILE A 113 -1.25 4.57 -3.16
CA ILE A 113 -0.81 5.73 -2.38
C ILE A 113 -0.32 6.81 -3.33
N GLU A 114 -1.01 7.94 -3.36
CA GLU A 114 -0.70 9.09 -4.23
C GLU A 114 -0.58 8.71 -5.72
N ASN A 115 -1.27 7.65 -6.14
CA ASN A 115 -1.14 7.07 -7.48
C ASN A 115 0.32 6.74 -7.89
N ALA A 116 1.17 6.37 -6.92
CA ALA A 116 2.59 6.12 -7.13
C ALA A 116 2.91 4.77 -7.81
N SER A 117 1.95 3.84 -7.84
CA SER A 117 2.08 2.54 -8.51
C SER A 117 1.51 2.52 -9.91
N LEU A 118 2.18 1.82 -10.82
CA LEU A 118 1.59 1.41 -12.10
C LEU A 118 0.88 0.06 -11.91
N ILE A 119 -0.44 0.12 -11.84
CA ILE A 119 -1.30 -1.05 -11.72
C ILE A 119 -1.89 -1.39 -13.08
N ILE A 120 -1.83 -2.65 -13.47
CA ILE A 120 -2.43 -3.14 -14.71
C ILE A 120 -3.27 -4.39 -14.49
N TRP A 121 -4.23 -4.59 -15.38
CA TRP A 121 -4.95 -5.85 -15.53
C TRP A 121 -4.30 -6.64 -16.66
N SER A 122 -3.73 -7.80 -16.34
CA SER A 122 -3.09 -8.68 -17.30
C SER A 122 -3.97 -9.88 -17.58
N SER A 123 -4.03 -10.33 -18.83
CA SER A 123 -4.76 -11.57 -19.17
C SER A 123 -4.26 -12.76 -18.35
N TRP A 124 -5.22 -13.54 -17.88
CA TRP A 124 -5.00 -14.70 -17.04
C TRP A 124 -5.82 -15.89 -17.56
N TYR A 125 -5.24 -17.08 -17.46
CA TYR A 125 -5.90 -18.34 -17.77
C TYR A 125 -5.58 -19.37 -16.69
N LYS A 126 -6.43 -20.39 -16.56
CA LYS A 126 -6.34 -21.48 -15.58
C LYS A 126 -4.95 -22.13 -15.44
N PHE A 127 -4.16 -22.21 -16.51
CA PHE A 127 -2.83 -22.84 -16.51
C PHE A 127 -1.67 -21.83 -16.44
N ASN A 128 -1.95 -20.54 -16.31
CA ASN A 128 -0.92 -19.53 -16.15
C ASN A 128 -0.28 -19.64 -14.77
N SER A 129 1.04 -19.79 -14.72
CA SER A 129 1.81 -19.68 -13.47
C SER A 129 1.54 -18.35 -12.77
N LYS A 130 1.63 -18.34 -11.43
CA LYS A 130 1.55 -17.14 -10.59
C LYS A 130 2.50 -16.04 -11.13
N PRO A 131 1.98 -14.89 -11.60
CA PRO A 131 2.80 -13.83 -12.18
C PRO A 131 3.51 -13.00 -11.10
N SER A 132 4.71 -12.51 -11.41
CA SER A 132 5.40 -11.58 -10.52
C SER A 132 4.65 -10.24 -10.49
N GLY A 133 4.58 -9.62 -9.31
CA GLY A 133 3.78 -8.40 -9.10
C GLY A 133 2.29 -8.67 -8.94
N GLY A 134 1.85 -9.93 -8.94
CA GLY A 134 0.45 -10.29 -8.69
C GLY A 134 0.00 -9.85 -7.30
N VAL A 135 -1.04 -9.03 -7.25
CA VAL A 135 -1.58 -8.47 -6.01
C VAL A 135 -2.39 -9.53 -5.28
N VAL A 136 -2.09 -9.75 -3.99
CA VAL A 136 -2.79 -10.70 -3.13
C VAL A 136 -3.69 -9.99 -2.12
N VAL A 137 -4.80 -10.65 -1.79
CA VAL A 137 -5.79 -10.16 -0.82
C VAL A 137 -5.22 -10.19 0.61
N GLU A 138 -4.50 -11.27 0.92
CA GLU A 138 -3.86 -11.51 2.22
C GLU A 138 -2.50 -12.18 2.03
N SER A 139 -1.53 -11.76 2.85
CA SER A 139 -0.14 -12.22 2.81
C SER A 139 0.04 -13.55 3.55
N SER A 140 -0.69 -14.58 3.16
CA SER A 140 -0.63 -15.93 3.74
C SER A 140 0.01 -16.95 2.79
N VAL A 141 0.23 -18.19 3.25
CA VAL A 141 0.80 -19.28 2.43
C VAL A 141 -0.15 -19.67 1.28
N ASP A 142 -1.45 -19.64 1.57
CA ASP A 142 -2.53 -19.88 0.60
C ASP A 142 -3.05 -18.55 0.03
N SER A 143 -2.11 -17.66 -0.30
CA SER A 143 -2.41 -16.32 -0.79
C SER A 143 -3.33 -16.35 -2.00
N VAL A 144 -4.42 -15.60 -1.89
CA VAL A 144 -5.44 -15.46 -2.92
C VAL A 144 -5.15 -14.21 -3.74
N PHE A 145 -5.19 -14.32 -5.06
CA PHE A 145 -4.92 -13.19 -5.97
C PHE A 145 -6.20 -12.47 -6.36
N ILE A 146 -6.08 -11.19 -6.69
CA ILE A 146 -7.19 -10.39 -7.19
C ILE A 146 -7.33 -10.60 -8.70
N GLY A 147 -8.53 -10.97 -9.14
CA GLY A 147 -8.84 -11.14 -10.55
C GLY A 147 -10.18 -10.53 -10.93
N ARG A 148 -10.44 -10.47 -12.23
CA ARG A 148 -11.74 -10.09 -12.77
C ARG A 148 -11.97 -10.73 -14.13
N ILE A 149 -13.23 -10.82 -14.56
CA ILE A 149 -13.58 -11.19 -15.93
C ILE A 149 -14.57 -10.17 -16.47
N LYS A 150 -14.59 -9.97 -17.79
CA LYS A 150 -15.62 -9.15 -18.42
C LYS A 150 -17.00 -9.72 -18.06
N ALA A 151 -17.88 -8.86 -17.55
CA ALA A 151 -19.24 -9.26 -17.19
C ALA A 151 -20.15 -9.25 -18.43
N ASP A 152 -21.15 -10.12 -18.44
CA ASP A 152 -22.14 -10.19 -19.51
C ASP A 152 -23.17 -9.05 -19.42
N MET A 153 -23.55 -8.66 -18.20
CA MET A 153 -24.57 -7.64 -17.93
C MET A 153 -24.27 -6.85 -16.65
N GLY A 154 -24.75 -5.60 -16.60
CA GLY A 154 -24.66 -4.72 -15.43
C GLY A 154 -23.31 -4.02 -15.35
N PHE A 155 -22.33 -4.69 -14.74
CA PHE A 155 -20.98 -4.16 -14.55
C PHE A 155 -20.14 -4.31 -15.82
N SER A 156 -19.02 -3.58 -15.91
CA SER A 156 -18.03 -3.83 -16.95
C SER A 156 -17.28 -5.15 -16.73
N HIS A 157 -16.99 -5.49 -15.47
CA HIS A 157 -16.26 -6.69 -15.06
C HIS A 157 -16.83 -7.24 -13.76
N ASN A 158 -16.87 -8.56 -13.64
CA ASN A 158 -17.12 -9.26 -12.38
C ASN A 158 -15.77 -9.43 -11.67
N ILE A 159 -15.65 -8.81 -10.51
CA ILE A 159 -14.44 -8.91 -9.67
C ILE A 159 -14.50 -10.22 -8.90
N GLY A 160 -13.34 -10.85 -8.73
CA GLY A 160 -13.24 -12.12 -8.06
C GLY A 160 -11.84 -12.43 -7.57
N ARG A 161 -11.70 -13.67 -7.13
CA ARG A 161 -10.50 -14.18 -6.51
C ARG A 161 -9.91 -15.31 -7.31
N ILE A 162 -8.60 -15.34 -7.47
CA ILE A 162 -7.87 -16.43 -8.12
C ILE A 162 -7.17 -17.23 -7.04
N ILE A 163 -7.56 -18.50 -6.94
CA ILE A 163 -6.99 -19.48 -6.01
C ILE A 163 -6.16 -20.47 -6.81
N TYR A 164 -4.92 -20.70 -6.38
CA TYR A 164 -4.02 -21.63 -7.05
C TYR A 164 -3.94 -22.95 -6.30
N GLU A 165 -4.50 -24.00 -6.89
CA GLU A 165 -4.31 -25.38 -6.46
C GLU A 165 -3.14 -25.98 -7.23
N SER A 166 -1.98 -26.05 -6.58
CA SER A 166 -0.71 -26.47 -7.20
C SER A 166 -0.31 -25.58 -8.39
N THR A 167 -0.55 -26.02 -9.63
CA THR A 167 -0.24 -25.28 -10.87
C THR A 167 -1.48 -24.80 -11.60
N VAL A 168 -2.66 -25.17 -11.11
CA VAL A 168 -3.94 -24.85 -11.74
C VAL A 168 -4.59 -23.74 -10.91
N GLY A 169 -4.96 -22.65 -11.55
CA GLY A 169 -5.67 -21.56 -10.90
C GLY A 169 -7.16 -21.58 -11.23
N HIS A 170 -7.98 -21.23 -10.25
CA HIS A 170 -9.43 -21.14 -10.35
C HIS A 170 -9.83 -19.70 -10.06
N LEU A 171 -10.48 -19.04 -11.04
CA LEU A 171 -11.04 -17.71 -10.85
C LEU A 171 -12.49 -17.86 -10.41
N ILE A 172 -12.80 -17.39 -9.22
CA ILE A 172 -14.17 -17.36 -8.69
C ILE A 172 -14.59 -15.90 -8.63
N THR A 173 -15.52 -15.50 -9.50
CA THR A 173 -16.09 -14.15 -9.54
C THR A 173 -17.51 -14.15 -9.01
N PHE A 174 -18.08 -12.97 -8.81
CA PHE A 174 -19.50 -12.86 -8.50
C PHE A 174 -20.16 -11.69 -9.23
N ASP A 175 -21.41 -11.90 -9.60
CA ASP A 175 -22.24 -10.95 -10.35
C ASP A 175 -22.87 -9.87 -9.44
N GLU A 176 -23.69 -9.01 -10.03
CA GLU A 176 -24.44 -7.97 -9.31
C GLU A 176 -25.40 -8.56 -8.26
N GLN A 177 -25.91 -9.77 -8.50
CA GLN A 177 -26.79 -10.51 -7.61
C GLN A 177 -26.03 -11.29 -6.51
N ASN A 178 -24.69 -11.17 -6.47
CA ASN A 178 -23.78 -11.88 -5.57
C ASN A 178 -23.74 -13.40 -5.78
N THR A 179 -24.10 -13.88 -6.96
CA THR A 179 -23.99 -15.28 -7.36
C THR A 179 -22.54 -15.57 -7.73
N GLU A 180 -21.95 -16.63 -7.18
CA GLU A 180 -20.60 -17.06 -7.54
C GLU A 180 -20.58 -17.73 -8.93
N LEU A 181 -19.56 -17.40 -9.71
CA LEU A 181 -19.29 -17.92 -11.04
C LEU A 181 -17.85 -18.43 -11.08
N GLU A 182 -17.65 -19.69 -11.51
CA GLU A 182 -16.31 -20.24 -11.73
C GLU A 182 -15.89 -20.02 -13.19
N GLU A 183 -14.74 -19.39 -13.35
CA GLU A 183 -14.22 -18.93 -14.63
C GLU A 183 -12.86 -19.57 -14.95
N ASN A 184 -12.65 -19.90 -16.21
CA ASN A 184 -11.40 -20.52 -16.69
C ASN A 184 -10.39 -19.51 -17.25
N SER A 185 -10.81 -18.26 -17.43
CA SER A 185 -10.01 -17.15 -17.98
C SER A 185 -10.46 -15.83 -17.39
N GLY A 186 -9.63 -14.81 -17.49
CA GLY A 186 -9.96 -13.46 -17.05
C GLY A 186 -8.74 -12.57 -17.07
N GLU A 187 -8.67 -11.72 -16.08
CA GLU A 187 -7.57 -10.80 -15.84
C GLU A 187 -7.12 -10.92 -14.38
N ILE A 188 -5.82 -10.75 -14.15
CA ILE A 188 -5.20 -10.70 -12.84
C ILE A 188 -4.63 -9.30 -12.60
N LEU A 189 -4.78 -8.81 -11.37
CA LEU A 189 -4.25 -7.51 -10.98
C LEU A 189 -2.75 -7.61 -10.73
N LEU A 190 -1.97 -6.80 -11.44
CA LEU A 190 -0.53 -6.70 -11.27
C LEU A 190 -0.11 -5.29 -10.89
N GLU A 191 0.79 -5.20 -9.93
CA GLU A 191 1.63 -4.02 -9.70
C GLU A 191 2.95 -4.20 -10.44
N ILE A 192 3.28 -3.23 -11.30
CA ILE A 192 4.54 -3.20 -12.04
C ILE A 192 5.48 -2.22 -11.37
N GLU A 193 6.58 -2.77 -10.83
CA GLU A 193 7.73 -1.97 -10.43
C GLU A 193 8.34 -1.29 -11.66
N PRO A 194 8.46 0.04 -11.68
CA PRO A 194 9.07 0.74 -12.79
C PRO A 194 10.56 0.39 -12.87
N VAL A 195 11.01 0.03 -14.08
CA VAL A 195 12.41 -0.35 -14.32
C VAL A 195 13.36 0.83 -14.13
N LYS A 196 12.89 2.05 -14.38
CA LYS A 196 13.65 3.29 -14.23
C LYS A 196 12.71 4.47 -13.99
N TYR A 197 13.09 5.35 -13.10
CA TYR A 197 12.49 6.67 -12.96
C TYR A 197 13.31 7.70 -13.72
N LYS A 198 12.65 8.67 -14.35
CA LYS A 198 13.29 9.84 -14.93
C LYS A 198 12.64 11.07 -14.31
N LEU A 199 13.44 11.88 -13.61
CA LEU A 199 12.99 13.18 -13.13
C LEU A 199 13.04 14.15 -14.32
N GLU A 200 11.89 14.70 -14.69
CA GLU A 200 11.76 15.74 -15.71
C GLU A 200 11.11 16.98 -15.07
N ASN A 201 11.41 18.17 -15.59
CA ASN A 201 10.83 19.44 -15.14
C ASN A 201 10.98 19.70 -13.63
N VAL A 202 12.19 19.51 -13.09
CA VAL A 202 12.48 19.84 -11.69
C VAL A 202 12.36 21.35 -11.51
N GLU A 203 11.33 21.78 -10.79
CA GLU A 203 11.13 23.17 -10.39
C GLU A 203 11.77 23.40 -9.01
N LEU A 204 12.65 24.39 -8.94
CA LEU A 204 13.28 24.78 -7.68
C LEU A 204 12.47 25.90 -7.03
N ASP A 205 12.10 25.72 -5.77
CA ASP A 205 11.52 26.80 -4.97
C ASP A 205 12.63 27.76 -4.52
N LEU A 206 12.77 28.86 -5.26
CA LEU A 206 13.73 29.92 -4.95
C LEU A 206 13.28 30.83 -3.81
N ALA A 207 11.99 30.81 -3.43
CA ALA A 207 11.48 31.70 -2.38
C ALA A 207 11.95 31.28 -0.99
N THR A 208 12.18 29.97 -0.78
CA THR A 208 12.70 29.40 0.47
C THR A 208 14.19 29.11 0.43
N GLN A 209 14.89 29.57 -0.62
CA GLN A 209 16.33 29.38 -0.76
C GLN A 209 17.07 30.03 0.40
N HIS A 210 17.73 29.20 1.21
CA HIS A 210 18.65 29.66 2.23
C HIS A 210 20.06 29.72 1.67
N GLU A 211 20.57 30.93 1.48
CA GLU A 211 22.00 31.12 1.24
C GLU A 211 22.75 30.85 2.53
N ARG A 212 23.46 29.72 2.58
CA ARG A 212 24.38 29.43 3.67
C ARG A 212 25.57 30.38 3.50
N GLN A 213 25.76 31.31 4.43
CA GLN A 213 26.99 32.12 4.47
C GLN A 213 28.18 31.16 4.53
N MET A 214 28.96 31.13 3.45
CA MET A 214 30.23 30.42 3.42
C MET A 214 31.34 31.37 3.85
N ASP A 215 32.36 30.82 4.51
CA ASP A 215 33.59 31.55 4.79
C ASP A 215 34.17 32.10 3.47
N PRO A 216 34.69 33.34 3.46
CA PRO A 216 35.19 33.96 2.24
C PRO A 216 36.32 33.13 1.64
N GLN A 217 36.13 32.67 0.41
CA GLN A 217 37.14 31.95 -0.34
C GLN A 217 38.02 32.96 -1.09
N ILE A 218 39.28 33.08 -0.68
CA ILE A 218 40.28 33.91 -1.39
C ILE A 218 40.78 33.11 -2.59
N TYR A 219 40.38 33.51 -3.79
CA TYR A 219 40.79 32.82 -5.03
C TYR A 219 42.18 33.24 -5.52
N GLU A 220 42.59 34.46 -5.23
CA GLU A 220 43.92 34.97 -5.57
C GLU A 220 44.30 36.06 -4.56
N GLU A 221 45.52 35.98 -4.03
CA GLU A 221 46.11 37.03 -3.20
C GLU A 221 47.32 37.57 -3.96
N ARG A 222 47.32 38.88 -4.26
CA ARG A 222 48.47 39.56 -4.85
C ARG A 222 49.14 40.45 -3.81
N ILE A 223 50.43 40.26 -3.65
CA ILE A 223 51.27 41.10 -2.80
C ILE A 223 51.75 42.28 -3.65
N LEU A 224 51.25 43.48 -3.36
CA LEU A 224 51.78 44.71 -3.94
C LEU A 224 53.14 45.01 -3.28
N ARG A 225 54.21 45.02 -4.08
CA ARG A 225 55.51 45.55 -3.67
C ARG A 225 55.67 46.96 -4.22
N ASN A 226 56.14 47.87 -3.37
CA ASN A 226 56.56 49.20 -3.76
C ASN A 226 58.09 49.17 -3.90
N ASP A 227 58.60 49.11 -5.12
CA ASP A 227 60.04 49.00 -5.40
C ASP A 227 60.68 50.38 -5.66
N ASP A 228 60.25 51.41 -4.92
CA ASP A 228 60.91 52.72 -4.91
C ASP A 228 61.65 52.90 -3.59
N ASP A 229 62.93 52.51 -3.58
CA ASP A 229 64.05 53.19 -2.89
C ASP A 229 65.34 52.34 -3.00
N VAL A 230 66.06 52.48 -4.13
CA VAL A 230 67.51 52.26 -4.16
C VAL A 230 68.13 53.45 -4.91
N ALA A 231 68.68 54.37 -4.11
CA ALA A 231 69.52 55.48 -4.54
C ALA A 231 70.90 55.01 -5.04
#